data_AF-A0A951XEU6-F1
#
_entry.id   AF-A0A951XEU6-F1
#
_cell.length_a   1.000
_cell.length_b   1.000
_cell.length_c   1.000
_cell.angle_alpha   90.00
_cell.angle_beta   90.00
_cell.angle_gamma   90.00
#
_symmetry.space_group_name_H-M   'P 1'
#
loop_
_entity.id
_entity.type
_entity.pdbx_description
1 polymer ?
#
loop_
_entity_poly.entity_id
_entity_poly.type
_entity_poly.pdbx_seq_one_letter_code
_entity_poly.pdbx_strand_id
1 'polypeptide(L)'
;YGYNSISVRRSNYNHYFPVDKNFKTQEILREVALNAEEIPTMENAAFEFTSPQGRKFLLLNLEFAPRDTVVAWAKKLVAEEKYKHHTGIVLTHSYLNNKNEQIEKENYPISDGNYGAAIWRKLVQPSSNIQLVFSGHIGSVENFRGNVGFRVDRNAAGKKVSQMVFNAQALGGGWSGNGGDGWLRILEFLPDGKTVKVKTFSPFFGISPTTQQHAWRTEAFDEFEFQID
;
A
#
# COMPACT_ATOMS: atom_id res chain seq x y z
N TYR A 1 -13.21 -22.38 0.02
CA TYR A 1 -12.34 -21.46 -0.72
C TYR A 1 -13.08 -21.00 -1.96
N GLY A 2 -12.72 -19.84 -2.52
CA GLY A 2 -13.24 -19.41 -3.81
C GLY A 2 -12.68 -20.28 -4.94
N TYR A 3 -13.39 -20.33 -6.06
CA TYR A 3 -12.97 -21.09 -7.24
C TYR A 3 -12.24 -20.20 -8.27
N ASN A 4 -12.45 -18.88 -8.22
CA ASN A 4 -11.79 -17.89 -9.06
C ASN A 4 -11.85 -16.51 -8.39
N SER A 5 -10.75 -15.75 -8.45
CA SER A 5 -10.70 -14.36 -7.98
C SER A 5 -11.20 -14.21 -6.53
N ILE A 6 -11.70 -13.03 -6.17
CA ILE A 6 -12.37 -12.79 -4.88
C ILE A 6 -13.86 -13.20 -4.89
N SER A 7 -14.21 -14.40 -5.38
CA SER A 7 -15.61 -14.88 -5.32
C SER A 7 -16.10 -15.07 -3.87
N VAL A 8 -15.18 -15.26 -2.94
CA VAL A 8 -15.36 -15.19 -1.49
C VAL A 8 -14.09 -14.58 -0.89
N ARG A 9 -14.22 -13.89 0.25
CA ARG A 9 -13.11 -13.25 0.96
C ARG A 9 -12.24 -14.21 1.79
N ARG A 10 -12.60 -15.51 1.85
CA ARG A 10 -11.89 -16.53 2.65
C ARG A 10 -10.50 -16.80 2.08
N SER A 11 -9.48 -16.66 2.93
CA SER A 11 -8.09 -16.96 2.62
C SER A 11 -7.48 -17.91 3.67
N ASN A 12 -6.33 -18.52 3.36
CA ASN A 12 -5.52 -19.26 4.35
C ASN A 12 -4.52 -18.36 5.10
N TYR A 13 -4.57 -17.04 4.87
CA TYR A 13 -3.59 -16.13 5.42
C TYR A 13 -3.54 -16.22 6.95
N ASN A 14 -4.70 -16.17 7.62
CA ASN A 14 -4.74 -16.26 9.08
C ASN A 14 -4.33 -17.64 9.63
N HIS A 15 -4.42 -18.71 8.84
CA HIS A 15 -3.95 -20.03 9.28
C HIS A 15 -2.41 -20.08 9.35
N TYR A 16 -1.72 -19.48 8.38
CA TYR A 16 -0.26 -19.48 8.32
C TYR A 16 0.40 -18.31 9.04
N PHE A 17 -0.27 -17.16 9.05
CA PHE A 17 0.16 -15.89 9.62
C PHE A 17 -0.91 -15.32 10.57
N PRO A 18 -1.27 -16.04 11.66
CA PRO A 18 -2.17 -15.49 12.66
C PRO A 18 -1.49 -14.35 13.43
N VAL A 19 -2.32 -13.53 14.05
CA VAL A 19 -1.93 -12.33 14.80
C VAL A 19 -0.90 -12.61 15.90
N ASP A 20 -0.94 -13.81 16.48
CA ASP A 20 -0.20 -14.20 17.68
C ASP A 20 1.04 -15.07 17.44
N LYS A 21 1.39 -15.35 16.18
CA LYS A 21 2.51 -16.26 15.85
C LYS A 21 3.87 -15.60 15.79
N ASN A 22 3.96 -14.33 15.36
CA ASN A 22 5.24 -13.64 15.18
C ASN A 22 5.41 -12.52 16.21
N PHE A 23 6.27 -12.74 17.21
CA PHE A 23 6.56 -11.76 18.26
C PHE A 23 7.10 -10.43 17.72
N LYS A 24 7.85 -10.43 16.61
CA LYS A 24 8.33 -9.20 15.97
C LYS A 24 7.21 -8.37 15.37
N THR A 25 6.19 -9.03 14.84
CA THR A 25 4.99 -8.34 14.37
C THR A 25 4.21 -7.77 15.54
N GLN A 26 4.10 -8.51 16.65
CA GLN A 26 3.39 -8.06 17.86
C GLN A 26 4.02 -6.83 18.53
N GLU A 27 5.34 -6.64 18.43
CA GLU A 27 6.03 -5.45 18.95
C GLU A 27 5.42 -4.13 18.39
N ILE A 28 5.03 -4.16 17.12
CA ILE A 28 4.50 -2.98 16.41
C ILE A 28 2.98 -3.03 16.17
N LEU A 29 2.33 -4.21 16.24
CA LEU A 29 0.90 -4.33 16.07
C LEU A 29 0.14 -3.62 17.22
N ARG A 30 -0.90 -2.86 16.88
CA ARG A 30 -1.72 -2.13 17.85
C ARG A 30 -3.17 -2.58 17.87
N GLU A 31 -3.72 -2.85 16.70
CA GLU A 31 -5.12 -3.24 16.60
C GLU A 31 -5.36 -4.05 15.32
N VAL A 32 -6.34 -4.95 15.38
CA VAL A 32 -6.82 -5.72 14.23
C VAL A 32 -8.34 -5.63 14.16
N ALA A 33 -8.87 -5.52 12.95
CA ALA A 33 -10.31 -5.60 12.71
C ALA A 33 -10.72 -7.03 12.37
N LEU A 34 -12.02 -7.29 12.49
CA LEU A 34 -12.59 -8.56 12.07
C LEU A 34 -12.64 -8.66 10.54
N ASN A 35 -12.20 -9.80 10.00
CA ASN A 35 -12.33 -10.10 8.58
C ASN A 35 -13.77 -10.48 8.20
N ALA A 36 -13.98 -10.98 6.99
CA ALA A 36 -15.31 -11.39 6.51
C ALA A 36 -15.92 -12.59 7.25
N GLU A 37 -15.10 -13.32 8.00
CA GLU A 37 -15.51 -14.49 8.80
C GLU A 37 -15.58 -14.15 10.30
N GLU A 38 -15.58 -12.85 10.63
CA GLU A 38 -15.63 -12.33 12.00
C GLU A 38 -14.43 -12.73 12.86
N ILE A 39 -13.29 -13.00 12.22
CA ILE A 39 -12.05 -13.37 12.90
C ILE A 39 -11.11 -12.16 12.94
N PRO A 40 -10.49 -11.83 14.08
CA PRO A 40 -9.44 -10.81 14.13
C PRO A 40 -8.22 -11.29 13.36
N THR A 41 -7.84 -10.57 12.30
CA THR A 41 -6.73 -10.98 11.42
C THR A 41 -5.84 -9.81 11.02
N MET A 42 -4.61 -10.10 10.58
CA MET A 42 -3.73 -9.07 10.01
C MET A 42 -4.11 -8.62 8.59
N GLU A 43 -5.17 -9.18 7.99
CA GLU A 43 -5.75 -8.68 6.73
C GLU A 43 -6.24 -7.24 6.88
N ASN A 44 -6.67 -6.87 8.09
CA ASN A 44 -7.10 -5.53 8.46
C ASN A 44 -6.43 -5.16 9.80
N ALA A 45 -5.32 -4.44 9.76
CA ALA A 45 -4.47 -4.24 10.93
C ALA A 45 -3.81 -2.87 10.97
N ALA A 46 -3.53 -2.41 12.19
CA ALA A 46 -2.82 -1.18 12.46
C ALA A 46 -1.50 -1.46 13.17
N PHE A 47 -0.43 -0.88 12.63
CA PHE A 47 0.93 -1.02 13.15
C PHE A 47 1.49 0.35 13.47
N GLU A 48 2.15 0.47 14.61
CA GLU A 48 2.78 1.69 15.08
C GLU A 48 4.28 1.47 15.22
N PHE A 49 5.06 2.37 14.65
CA PHE A 49 6.50 2.40 14.81
C PHE A 49 7.01 3.84 14.79
N THR A 50 8.23 4.03 15.29
CA THR A 50 8.93 5.32 15.26
C THR A 50 10.20 5.14 14.44
N SER A 51 10.45 6.04 13.49
CA SER A 51 11.69 5.99 12.71
C SER A 51 12.90 6.31 13.60
N PRO A 52 14.12 5.98 13.17
CA PRO A 52 15.33 6.37 13.89
C PRO A 52 15.45 7.89 14.11
N GLN A 53 14.80 8.70 13.28
CA GLN A 53 14.75 10.16 13.39
C GLN A 53 13.61 10.67 14.29
N GLY A 54 12.86 9.78 14.95
CA GLY A 54 11.79 10.14 15.90
C GLY A 54 10.41 10.41 15.29
N ARG A 55 10.23 10.28 13.97
CA ARG A 55 8.91 10.44 13.32
C ARG A 55 8.05 9.21 13.63
N LYS A 56 6.87 9.44 14.21
CA LYS A 56 5.90 8.38 14.52
C LYS A 56 5.06 8.05 13.29
N PHE A 57 4.85 6.77 13.03
CA PHE A 57 4.04 6.26 11.93
C PHE A 57 2.92 5.38 12.44
N LEU A 58 1.75 5.49 11.79
CA LEU A 58 0.63 4.57 11.94
C LEU A 58 0.34 3.97 10.56
N LEU A 59 0.67 2.70 10.37
CA LEU A 59 0.40 1.97 9.13
C LEU A 59 -0.88 1.16 9.27
N LEU A 60 -1.85 1.44 8.42
CA LEU A 60 -3.07 0.68 8.25
C LEU A 60 -2.93 -0.25 7.06
N ASN A 61 -2.97 -1.55 7.29
CA ASN A 61 -3.19 -2.55 6.24
C ASN A 61 -4.69 -2.82 6.12
N LEU A 62 -5.25 -2.67 4.92
CA LEU A 62 -6.66 -2.92 4.61
C LEU A 62 -6.77 -4.03 3.57
N GLU A 63 -7.74 -4.93 3.76
CA GLU A 63 -8.05 -6.01 2.82
C GLU A 63 -8.32 -5.48 1.40
N PHE A 64 -8.27 -6.36 0.39
CA PHE A 64 -8.66 -5.97 -0.97
C PHE A 64 -10.14 -5.54 -1.01
N ALA A 65 -10.38 -4.39 -1.65
CA ALA A 65 -11.68 -3.75 -1.74
C ALA A 65 -12.40 -3.75 -0.37
N PRO A 66 -11.86 -3.02 0.63
CA PRO A 66 -12.27 -3.15 2.02
C PRO A 66 -13.75 -2.87 2.20
N ARG A 67 -14.37 -3.64 3.09
CA ARG A 67 -15.76 -3.46 3.49
C ARG A 67 -15.97 -2.12 4.20
N ASP A 68 -17.20 -1.62 4.18
CA ASP A 68 -17.55 -0.39 4.91
C ASP A 68 -17.25 -0.48 6.41
N THR A 69 -17.39 -1.66 7.02
CA THR A 69 -17.03 -1.91 8.41
C THR A 69 -15.54 -1.69 8.67
N VAL A 70 -14.67 -2.16 7.77
CA VAL A 70 -13.21 -1.97 7.84
C VAL A 70 -12.84 -0.50 7.62
N VAL A 71 -13.45 0.15 6.63
CA VAL A 71 -13.21 1.59 6.37
C VAL A 71 -13.65 2.44 7.57
N ALA A 72 -14.79 2.14 8.18
CA ALA A 72 -15.29 2.83 9.37
C ALA A 72 -14.38 2.59 10.59
N TRP A 73 -13.92 1.36 10.80
CA TRP A 73 -12.94 1.03 11.83
C TRP A 73 -11.64 1.84 11.65
N ALA A 74 -11.06 1.80 10.45
CA ALA A 74 -9.84 2.53 10.14
C ALA A 74 -10.00 4.04 10.36
N LYS A 75 -11.15 4.61 9.96
CA LYS A 75 -11.48 6.02 10.16
C LYS A 75 -11.54 6.39 11.64
N LYS A 76 -12.17 5.55 12.47
CA LYS A 76 -12.24 5.75 13.92
C LYS A 76 -10.83 5.71 14.52
N LEU A 77 -10.05 4.70 14.15
CA LEU A 77 -8.72 4.48 14.70
C LEU A 77 -7.78 5.66 14.42
N VAL A 78 -7.68 6.12 13.16
CA VAL A 78 -6.77 7.24 12.83
C VAL A 78 -7.17 8.56 13.46
N ALA A 79 -8.43 8.70 13.89
CA ALA A 79 -8.95 9.88 14.56
C ALA A 79 -8.72 9.87 16.09
N GLU A 80 -8.19 8.78 16.67
CA GLU A 80 -7.88 8.73 18.09
C GLU A 80 -6.77 9.72 18.47
N GLU A 81 -6.92 10.38 19.63
CA GLU A 81 -6.01 11.45 20.05
C GLU A 81 -4.54 10.98 20.13
N LYS A 82 -4.30 9.72 20.51
CA LYS A 82 -2.94 9.15 20.54
C LYS A 82 -2.24 9.12 19.18
N TYR A 83 -2.98 9.13 18.07
CA TYR A 83 -2.44 9.07 16.71
C TYR A 83 -2.47 10.40 15.95
N LYS A 84 -2.93 11.47 16.60
CA LYS A 84 -3.02 12.82 16.01
C LYS A 84 -1.70 13.35 15.45
N HIS A 85 -0.58 12.96 16.05
CA HIS A 85 0.77 13.37 15.68
C HIS A 85 1.54 12.29 14.89
N HIS A 86 0.88 11.21 14.48
CA HIS A 86 1.49 10.19 13.63
C HIS A 86 1.40 10.58 12.17
N THR A 87 2.35 10.10 11.37
CA THR A 87 2.23 10.06 9.92
C THR A 87 1.45 8.80 9.55
N GLY A 88 0.21 8.97 9.11
CA GLY A 88 -0.65 7.86 8.70
C GLY A 88 -0.27 7.35 7.32
N ILE A 89 -0.19 6.02 7.20
CA ILE A 89 0.05 5.28 5.96
C ILE A 89 -1.13 4.32 5.75
N VAL A 90 -1.73 4.33 4.57
CA VAL A 90 -2.71 3.32 4.16
C VAL A 90 -2.06 2.39 3.13
N LEU A 91 -2.10 1.09 3.40
CA LEU A 91 -1.73 0.03 2.47
C LEU A 91 -3.00 -0.74 2.11
N THR A 92 -3.26 -0.88 0.82
CA THR A 92 -4.36 -1.71 0.30
C THR A 92 -3.99 -2.27 -1.06
N HIS A 93 -4.63 -3.36 -1.48
CA HIS A 93 -4.25 -4.03 -2.72
C HIS A 93 -4.49 -3.17 -3.97
N SER A 94 -5.66 -2.54 -4.11
CA SER A 94 -6.03 -1.73 -5.27
C SER A 94 -6.46 -0.32 -4.85
N TYR A 95 -5.92 0.70 -5.53
CA TYR A 95 -6.21 2.10 -5.22
C TYR A 95 -6.04 3.06 -6.42
N LEU A 96 -4.82 3.21 -6.98
CA LEU A 96 -4.60 4.00 -8.20
C LEU A 96 -4.50 3.13 -9.45
N ASN A 97 -4.87 3.69 -10.59
CA ASN A 97 -4.52 3.15 -11.91
C ASN A 97 -3.22 3.74 -12.46
N ASN A 98 -2.76 3.24 -13.62
CA ASN A 98 -1.55 3.73 -14.28
C ASN A 98 -1.66 5.16 -14.84
N LYS A 99 -2.87 5.74 -14.90
CA LYS A 99 -3.11 7.14 -15.28
C LYS A 99 -3.08 8.10 -14.09
N ASN A 100 -2.69 7.60 -12.91
CA ASN A 100 -2.70 8.36 -11.66
C ASN A 100 -4.12 8.74 -11.20
N GLU A 101 -5.12 7.95 -11.56
CA GLU A 101 -6.52 8.17 -11.13
C GLU A 101 -6.87 7.16 -10.04
N GLN A 102 -7.66 7.61 -9.06
CA GLN A 102 -8.24 6.71 -8.08
C GLN A 102 -9.28 5.82 -8.76
N ILE A 103 -9.15 4.51 -8.57
CA ILE A 103 -10.04 3.54 -9.20
C ILE A 103 -11.44 3.69 -8.59
N GLU A 104 -12.44 3.98 -9.42
CA GLU A 104 -13.83 4.13 -8.99
C GLU A 104 -14.51 2.77 -8.76
N LYS A 105 -14.30 1.82 -9.69
CA LYS A 105 -14.92 0.50 -9.68
C LYS A 105 -14.05 -0.53 -10.40
N GLU A 106 -14.21 -1.78 -10.02
CA GLU A 106 -13.66 -2.94 -10.71
C GLU A 106 -14.72 -4.04 -10.84
N ASN A 107 -14.51 -4.97 -11.78
CA ASN A 107 -15.48 -6.00 -12.13
C ASN A 107 -15.24 -7.29 -11.35
N TYR A 108 -15.28 -7.20 -10.02
CA TYR A 108 -15.24 -8.36 -9.13
C TYR A 108 -16.63 -8.69 -8.58
N PRO A 109 -16.95 -9.97 -8.32
CA PRO A 109 -18.25 -10.41 -7.83
C PRO A 109 -18.43 -10.14 -6.32
N ILE A 110 -18.14 -8.92 -5.87
CA ILE A 110 -18.33 -8.44 -4.50
C ILE A 110 -19.21 -7.19 -4.53
N SER A 111 -20.18 -7.11 -3.62
CA SER A 111 -21.14 -5.99 -3.55
C SER A 111 -20.77 -4.92 -2.52
N ASP A 112 -19.87 -5.24 -1.60
CA ASP A 112 -19.56 -4.44 -0.40
C ASP A 112 -18.16 -3.81 -0.41
N GLY A 113 -17.47 -3.85 -1.54
CA GLY A 113 -16.09 -3.41 -1.66
C GLY A 113 -15.92 -1.91 -1.93
N ASN A 114 -14.96 -1.28 -1.25
CA ASN A 114 -14.53 0.09 -1.52
C ASN A 114 -13.25 0.12 -2.35
N TYR A 115 -13.29 0.71 -3.55
CA TYR A 115 -12.09 0.92 -4.38
C TYR A 115 -11.43 2.27 -4.07
N GLY A 116 -10.35 2.61 -4.79
CA GLY A 116 -9.50 3.76 -4.50
C GLY A 116 -10.26 5.07 -4.26
N ALA A 117 -11.23 5.40 -5.11
CA ALA A 117 -11.99 6.64 -4.96
C ALA A 117 -12.91 6.63 -3.72
N ALA A 118 -13.47 5.47 -3.37
CA ALA A 118 -14.27 5.31 -2.17
C ALA A 118 -13.41 5.35 -0.90
N ILE A 119 -12.23 4.70 -0.90
CA ILE A 119 -11.24 4.78 0.19
C ILE A 119 -10.78 6.23 0.39
N TRP A 120 -10.51 6.96 -0.71
CA TRP A 120 -10.19 8.37 -0.64
C TRP A 120 -11.29 9.18 0.06
N ARG A 121 -12.52 9.13 -0.45
CA ARG A 121 -13.65 9.91 0.06
C ARG A 121 -14.02 9.57 1.50
N LYS A 122 -14.01 8.28 1.87
CA LYS A 122 -14.51 7.80 3.16
C LYS A 122 -13.46 7.83 4.28
N LEU A 123 -12.17 7.63 3.96
CA LEU A 123 -11.08 7.48 4.93
C LEU A 123 -9.98 8.52 4.78
N VAL A 124 -9.35 8.61 3.62
CA VAL A 124 -8.09 9.38 3.46
C VAL A 124 -8.34 10.89 3.48
N GLN A 125 -9.25 11.37 2.63
CA GLN A 125 -9.60 12.79 2.53
C GLN A 125 -10.09 13.39 3.86
N PRO A 126 -10.97 12.73 4.65
CA PRO A 126 -11.42 13.31 5.92
C PRO A 126 -10.41 13.19 7.07
N SER A 127 -9.31 12.45 6.92
CA SER A 127 -8.31 12.29 7.97
C SER A 127 -7.46 13.56 8.17
N SER A 128 -6.90 13.72 9.37
CA SER A 128 -5.99 14.82 9.71
C SER A 128 -4.51 14.41 9.72
N ASN A 129 -4.21 13.11 9.58
CA ASN A 129 -2.88 12.55 9.78
C ASN A 129 -2.42 11.59 8.67
N ILE A 130 -3.31 11.08 7.80
CA ILE A 130 -2.88 10.25 6.67
C ILE A 130 -2.18 11.12 5.63
N GLN A 131 -0.97 10.71 5.24
CA GLN A 131 -0.13 11.40 4.27
C GLN A 131 0.39 10.48 3.16
N LEU A 132 0.26 9.15 3.33
CA LEU A 132 0.76 8.16 2.39
C LEU A 132 -0.31 7.12 2.08
N VAL A 133 -0.47 6.77 0.81
CA VAL A 133 -1.30 5.62 0.37
C VAL A 133 -0.50 4.79 -0.62
N PHE A 134 -0.36 3.49 -0.35
CA PHE A 134 0.36 2.54 -1.18
C PHE A 134 -0.55 1.43 -1.67
N SER A 135 -0.35 1.04 -2.93
CA SER A 135 -1.12 -0.03 -3.58
C SER A 135 -0.34 -0.75 -4.67
N GLY A 136 -0.91 -1.84 -5.18
CA GLY A 136 -0.41 -2.59 -6.32
C GLY A 136 -1.55 -2.84 -7.32
N HIS A 137 -1.84 -4.12 -7.57
CA HIS A 137 -2.98 -4.60 -8.36
C HIS A 137 -2.92 -4.33 -9.88
N ILE A 138 -2.75 -3.08 -10.30
CA ILE A 138 -2.67 -2.73 -11.72
C ILE A 138 -1.34 -3.18 -12.32
N GLY A 139 -1.35 -3.79 -13.50
CA GLY A 139 -0.12 -4.28 -14.12
C GLY A 139 -0.22 -4.44 -15.63
N SER A 140 0.92 -4.40 -16.30
CA SER A 140 1.07 -4.55 -17.74
C SER A 140 2.29 -5.40 -18.06
N VAL A 141 2.15 -6.33 -19.00
CA VAL A 141 3.17 -7.33 -19.36
C VAL A 141 4.41 -6.70 -20.01
N GLU A 142 4.22 -5.72 -20.89
CA GLU A 142 5.31 -5.21 -21.75
C GLU A 142 5.67 -3.75 -21.47
N ASN A 143 4.88 -3.04 -20.66
CA ASN A 143 5.08 -1.61 -20.42
C ASN A 143 5.21 -1.31 -18.94
N PHE A 144 6.43 -0.97 -18.50
CA PHE A 144 6.69 -0.57 -17.12
C PHE A 144 5.79 0.59 -16.65
N ARG A 145 5.51 1.58 -17.51
CA ARG A 145 4.64 2.71 -17.16
C ARG A 145 3.23 2.27 -16.77
N GLY A 146 2.77 1.13 -17.31
CA GLY A 146 1.49 0.51 -17.00
C GLY A 146 1.41 -0.15 -15.63
N ASN A 147 2.53 -0.24 -14.90
CA ASN A 147 2.68 -0.90 -13.59
C ASN A 147 2.86 0.10 -12.45
N VAL A 148 2.86 1.41 -12.75
CA VAL A 148 3.13 2.48 -11.79
C VAL A 148 2.14 3.63 -11.93
N GLY A 149 1.97 4.38 -10.85
CA GLY A 149 1.19 5.60 -10.83
C GLY A 149 1.48 6.39 -9.56
N PHE A 150 1.42 7.70 -9.66
CA PHE A 150 1.71 8.61 -8.56
C PHE A 150 0.88 9.87 -8.68
N ARG A 151 0.29 10.31 -7.57
CA ARG A 151 -0.38 11.60 -7.44
C ARG A 151 -0.24 12.15 -6.04
N VAL A 152 -0.41 13.46 -5.93
CA VAL A 152 -0.50 14.15 -4.64
C VAL A 152 -1.79 14.96 -4.63
N ASP A 153 -2.57 14.77 -3.59
CA ASP A 153 -3.76 15.58 -3.29
C ASP A 153 -3.63 16.16 -1.88
N ARG A 154 -4.59 16.97 -1.45
CA ARG A 154 -4.69 17.44 -0.06
C ARG A 154 -5.87 16.80 0.66
N ASN A 155 -5.66 16.40 1.91
CA ASN A 155 -6.77 16.00 2.78
C ASN A 155 -7.51 17.25 3.32
N ALA A 156 -8.60 17.04 4.05
CA ALA A 156 -9.44 18.10 4.61
C ALA A 156 -8.69 18.97 5.63
N ALA A 157 -7.62 18.47 6.25
CA ALA A 157 -6.73 19.23 7.13
C ALA A 157 -5.64 20.00 6.36
N GLY A 158 -5.65 19.97 5.04
CA GLY A 158 -4.70 20.66 4.17
C GLY A 158 -3.35 19.96 4.03
N LYS A 159 -3.13 18.78 4.63
CA LYS A 159 -1.87 18.03 4.47
C LYS A 159 -1.77 17.37 3.12
N LYS A 160 -0.56 17.27 2.57
CA LYS A 160 -0.24 16.54 1.35
C LYS A 160 -0.45 15.04 1.58
N VAL A 161 -1.13 14.40 0.63
CA VAL A 161 -1.29 12.95 0.61
C VAL A 161 -0.70 12.40 -0.68
N SER A 162 0.46 11.76 -0.54
CA SER A 162 1.16 11.10 -1.64
C SER A 162 0.63 9.69 -1.81
N GLN A 163 0.04 9.44 -2.99
CA GLN A 163 -0.61 8.18 -3.34
C GLN A 163 0.22 7.53 -4.43
N MET A 164 0.63 6.28 -4.22
CA MET A 164 1.52 5.55 -5.13
C MET A 164 1.00 4.14 -5.38
N VAL A 165 1.05 3.73 -6.64
CA VAL A 165 0.89 2.35 -7.05
C VAL A 165 2.18 1.84 -7.67
N PHE A 166 2.59 0.63 -7.29
CA PHE A 166 3.73 -0.07 -7.85
C PHE A 166 3.44 -1.56 -7.89
N ASN A 167 3.46 -2.15 -9.08
CA ASN A 167 3.19 -3.58 -9.24
C ASN A 167 3.89 -4.14 -10.48
N ALA A 168 5.10 -4.64 -10.29
CA ALA A 168 5.90 -5.20 -11.37
C ALA A 168 5.57 -6.66 -11.73
N GLN A 169 4.50 -7.26 -11.18
CA GLN A 169 4.31 -8.73 -11.19
C GLN A 169 4.30 -9.40 -12.57
N ALA A 170 3.97 -8.66 -13.63
CA ALA A 170 3.85 -9.18 -15.00
C ALA A 170 5.08 -8.88 -15.88
N LEU A 171 6.10 -8.21 -15.34
CA LEU A 171 7.36 -7.96 -16.05
C LEU A 171 8.20 -9.26 -16.12
N GLY A 172 9.13 -9.32 -17.06
CA GLY A 172 10.01 -10.48 -17.21
C GLY A 172 9.34 -11.70 -17.84
N GLY A 173 8.49 -11.49 -18.85
CA GLY A 173 7.85 -12.59 -19.61
C GLY A 173 6.36 -12.80 -19.34
N GLY A 174 5.67 -11.79 -18.80
CA GLY A 174 4.23 -11.82 -18.59
C GLY A 174 3.78 -12.52 -17.32
N TRP A 175 2.49 -12.85 -17.26
CA TRP A 175 1.83 -13.41 -16.06
C TRP A 175 2.36 -14.78 -15.62
N SER A 176 3.16 -15.44 -16.45
CA SER A 176 3.80 -16.72 -16.18
C SER A 176 5.32 -16.68 -16.43
N GLY A 177 5.91 -15.48 -16.48
CA GLY A 177 7.34 -15.27 -16.65
C GLY A 177 8.12 -15.31 -15.33
N ASN A 178 9.19 -14.53 -15.24
CA ASN A 178 10.13 -14.47 -14.12
C ASN A 178 9.59 -13.77 -12.86
N GLY A 179 8.27 -13.60 -12.73
CA GLY A 179 7.65 -12.99 -11.55
C GLY A 179 8.01 -11.52 -11.34
N GLY A 180 8.19 -10.75 -12.43
CA GLY A 180 8.40 -9.31 -12.35
C GLY A 180 9.85 -8.85 -12.24
N ASP A 181 10.82 -9.69 -12.64
CA ASP A 181 12.27 -9.41 -12.61
C ASP A 181 12.79 -8.85 -11.27
N GLY A 182 12.09 -9.17 -10.17
CA GLY A 182 12.44 -8.72 -8.83
C GLY A 182 12.38 -7.20 -8.61
N TRP A 183 11.69 -6.42 -9.43
CA TRP A 183 11.65 -4.97 -9.25
C TRP A 183 11.06 -4.56 -7.89
N LEU A 184 11.77 -3.69 -7.17
CA LEU A 184 11.43 -3.11 -5.89
C LEU A 184 11.31 -1.60 -6.00
N ARG A 185 10.39 -1.03 -5.23
CA ARG A 185 10.24 0.41 -5.06
C ARG A 185 10.76 0.80 -3.68
N ILE A 186 11.85 1.56 -3.65
CA ILE A 186 12.55 1.98 -2.43
C ILE A 186 12.14 3.42 -2.12
N LEU A 187 11.66 3.65 -0.90
CA LEU A 187 11.37 4.97 -0.37
C LEU A 187 12.40 5.32 0.72
N GLU A 188 13.13 6.40 0.51
CA GLU A 188 14.13 6.91 1.45
C GLU A 188 13.61 8.19 2.10
N PHE A 189 13.38 8.16 3.40
CA PHE A 189 12.91 9.32 4.18
C PHE A 189 14.12 10.11 4.67
N LEU A 190 14.29 11.34 4.18
CA LEU A 190 15.48 12.13 4.49
C LEU A 190 15.43 12.73 5.91
N PRO A 191 16.60 13.04 6.51
CA PRO A 191 16.67 13.62 7.86
C PRO A 191 16.02 15.00 8.02
N ASP A 192 15.69 15.68 6.92
CA ASP A 192 14.94 16.95 6.94
C ASP A 192 13.48 16.77 7.43
N GLY A 193 13.05 15.52 7.57
CA GLY A 193 11.72 15.14 8.03
C GLY A 193 10.62 15.42 7.02
N LYS A 194 10.93 15.84 5.79
CA LYS A 194 9.93 16.25 4.79
C LYS A 194 10.12 15.53 3.46
N THR A 195 11.35 15.35 3.02
CA THR A 195 11.64 14.85 1.68
C THR A 195 11.69 13.32 1.68
N VAL A 196 10.99 12.73 0.73
CA VAL A 196 11.02 11.28 0.47
C VAL A 196 11.54 11.06 -0.94
N LYS A 197 12.66 10.36 -1.08
CA LYS A 197 13.18 9.93 -2.37
C LYS A 197 12.59 8.60 -2.76
N VAL A 198 12.33 8.45 -4.05
CA VAL A 198 11.75 7.27 -4.64
C VAL A 198 12.74 6.74 -5.65
N LYS A 199 13.09 5.45 -5.55
CA LYS A 199 13.95 4.77 -6.52
C LYS A 199 13.40 3.38 -6.86
N THR A 200 13.53 2.97 -8.12
CA THR A 200 13.20 1.61 -8.55
C THR A 200 14.48 0.79 -8.78
N PHE A 201 14.60 -0.34 -8.09
CA PHE A 201 15.77 -1.22 -8.13
C PHE A 201 15.38 -2.69 -8.31
N SER A 202 16.18 -3.48 -9.02
CA SER A 202 16.04 -4.93 -9.09
C SER A 202 17.29 -5.64 -8.53
N PRO A 203 17.17 -6.40 -7.43
CA PRO A 203 18.26 -7.26 -6.96
C PRO A 203 18.55 -8.41 -7.93
N PHE A 204 17.57 -8.82 -8.75
CA PHE A 204 17.76 -9.86 -9.77
C PHE A 204 18.82 -9.43 -10.80
N PHE A 205 18.78 -8.17 -11.24
CA PHE A 205 19.84 -7.61 -12.08
C PHE A 205 21.06 -7.20 -11.24
N GLY A 206 20.86 -6.68 -10.03
CA GLY A 206 21.94 -6.16 -9.18
C GLY A 206 22.96 -7.21 -8.70
N ILE A 207 22.59 -8.49 -8.62
CA ILE A 207 23.46 -9.54 -8.08
C ILE A 207 24.59 -9.96 -9.04
N SER A 208 24.44 -9.75 -10.35
CA SER A 208 25.42 -10.21 -11.34
C SER A 208 26.21 -9.03 -11.94
N PRO A 209 27.56 -9.10 -12.01
CA PRO A 209 28.37 -8.10 -12.68
C PRO A 209 27.99 -7.84 -14.15
N THR A 210 27.38 -8.83 -14.82
CA THR A 210 26.97 -8.73 -16.23
C THR A 210 25.62 -8.06 -16.44
N THR A 211 24.80 -7.93 -15.40
CA THR A 211 23.45 -7.33 -15.48
C THR A 211 23.24 -6.16 -14.51
N GLN A 212 24.16 -5.89 -13.58
CA GLN A 212 24.03 -4.84 -12.57
C GLN A 212 23.79 -3.43 -13.16
N GLN A 213 24.26 -3.16 -14.38
CA GLN A 213 24.01 -1.90 -15.09
C GLN A 213 22.52 -1.70 -15.42
N HIS A 214 21.71 -2.76 -15.42
CA HIS A 214 20.26 -2.73 -15.62
C HIS A 214 19.48 -2.74 -14.30
N ALA A 215 20.16 -2.76 -13.15
CA ALA A 215 19.49 -2.91 -11.86
C ALA A 215 18.74 -1.66 -11.40
N TRP A 216 19.04 -0.50 -11.98
CA TRP A 216 18.39 0.77 -11.64
C TRP A 216 17.59 1.28 -12.84
N ARG A 217 16.36 1.72 -12.57
CA ARG A 217 15.56 2.47 -13.53
C ARG A 217 15.61 3.95 -13.19
N THR A 218 15.73 4.79 -14.22
CA THR A 218 16.01 6.23 -14.07
C THR A 218 15.00 7.13 -14.77
N GLU A 219 13.91 6.56 -15.29
CA GLU A 219 12.80 7.36 -15.84
C GLU A 219 12.17 8.23 -14.75
N ALA A 220 11.50 9.32 -15.13
CA ALA A 220 10.91 10.26 -14.16
C ALA A 220 9.84 9.65 -13.23
N PHE A 221 9.25 8.51 -13.61
CA PHE A 221 8.30 7.74 -12.77
C PHE A 221 8.97 6.63 -11.94
N ASP A 222 10.27 6.43 -12.12
CA ASP A 222 11.12 5.46 -11.42
C ASP A 222 12.01 6.12 -10.37
N GLU A 223 12.51 7.32 -10.65
CA GLU A 223 13.33 8.12 -9.74
C GLU A 223 12.76 9.53 -9.61
N PHE A 224 12.24 9.87 -8.44
CA PHE A 224 11.69 11.19 -8.13
C PHE A 224 11.64 11.45 -6.63
N GLU A 225 11.30 12.67 -6.25
CA GLU A 225 11.13 13.07 -4.85
C GLU A 225 9.73 13.63 -4.63
N PHE A 226 9.21 13.45 -3.41
CA PHE A 226 7.99 14.11 -2.96
C PHE A 226 8.13 14.55 -1.52
N GLN A 227 7.17 15.34 -1.03
CA GLN A 227 7.20 15.88 0.32
C GLN A 227 6.02 15.41 1.16
N ILE A 228 6.31 15.12 2.43
CA ILE A 228 5.35 14.96 3.52
C ILE A 228 5.45 16.16 4.48
N ASP A 229 4.36 16.43 5.18
CA ASP A 229 4.24 17.46 6.22
C ASP A 229 4.69 16.94 7.60
#